data_AF-A0A3D3LID2-F1
#
_entry.id   AF-A0A3D3LID2-F1
#
_cell.length_a   1.000
_cell.length_b   1.000
_cell.length_c   1.000
_cell.angle_alpha   90.00
_cell.angle_beta   90.00
_cell.angle_gamma   90.00
#
_symmetry.space_group_name_H-M   'P 1'
#
loop_
_entity.id
_entity.type
_entity.pdbx_description
1 polymer ?
#
loop_
_entity_poly.entity_id
_entity_poly.type
_entity_poly.pdbx_seq_one_letter_code
_entity_poly.pdbx_strand_id
1 'polypeptide(L)'
;LSAGAARDDVIRAFASFQGLAHRMQPVGEIISEDCEVLFVNDSKATNAEASAHALATYEKIYWIAGGISKEGGIDRLSPYFDRIACAYLIGTASEVFSHTLSDTPHVVSETLDKALPQAVKDALAAGGGVVLFSPACASFDQFENFEKRGAAFCELVNEQISRLGAVA
;
A
#
# COMPACT_ATOMS: atom_id res chain seq x y z
N LEU A 1 2.82 25.90 26.08
CA LEU A 1 2.17 25.41 24.84
C LEU A 1 1.01 26.35 24.53
N SER A 2 0.92 26.87 23.31
CA SER A 2 -0.07 27.89 22.89
C SER A 2 -1.53 27.47 23.07
N ALA A 3 -1.79 26.16 23.21
CA ALA A 3 -3.10 25.57 23.52
C ALA A 3 -3.27 25.14 24.99
N GLY A 4 -2.36 25.53 25.90
CA GLY A 4 -2.49 25.26 27.34
C GLY A 4 -2.11 23.85 27.83
N ALA A 5 -1.69 22.95 26.94
CA ALA A 5 -1.23 21.61 27.35
C ALA A 5 0.03 21.66 28.23
N ALA A 6 0.18 20.71 29.16
CA ALA A 6 1.40 20.58 29.95
C ALA A 6 2.52 19.97 29.09
N ARG A 7 3.76 20.43 29.28
CA ARG A 7 4.92 19.96 28.51
C ARG A 7 5.11 18.45 28.61
N ASP A 8 4.95 17.89 29.81
CA ASP A 8 5.16 16.47 30.05
C ASP A 8 4.06 15.60 29.42
N ASP A 9 2.82 16.11 29.33
CA ASP A 9 1.73 15.43 28.61
C ASP A 9 2.02 15.37 27.11
N VAL A 10 2.56 16.46 26.55
CA VAL A 10 2.98 16.48 25.14
C VAL A 10 4.11 15.49 24.92
N ILE A 11 5.14 15.47 25.76
CA ILE A 11 6.26 14.52 25.63
C ILE A 11 5.77 13.07 25.73
N ARG A 12 4.89 12.76 26.69
CA ARG A 12 4.29 11.42 26.82
C ARG A 12 3.47 11.04 25.60
N ALA A 13 2.64 11.95 25.08
CA ALA A 13 1.83 11.72 23.90
C ALA A 13 2.69 11.46 22.65
N PHE A 14 3.79 12.20 22.46
CA PHE A 14 4.73 11.95 21.37
C PHE A 14 5.45 10.60 21.53
N ALA A 15 5.83 10.24 22.76
CA ALA A 15 6.51 8.97 23.03
C ALA A 15 5.61 7.74 22.87
N SER A 16 4.30 7.86 23.14
CA SER A 16 3.35 6.74 22.99
C SER A 16 2.69 6.66 21.62
N PHE A 17 2.90 7.66 20.75
CA PHE A 17 2.28 7.72 19.44
C PHE A 17 2.85 6.63 18.50
N GLN A 18 2.04 5.61 18.21
CA GLN A 18 2.42 4.48 17.35
C GLN A 18 2.29 4.78 15.85
N GLY A 19 2.18 6.05 15.46
CA GLY A 19 1.77 6.45 14.12
C GLY A 19 0.25 6.43 13.93
N LEU A 20 -0.19 6.65 12.69
CA LEU A 20 -1.61 6.66 12.36
C LEU A 20 -1.94 5.42 11.56
N ALA A 21 -3.00 4.71 11.97
CA ALA A 21 -3.54 3.61 11.19
C ALA A 21 -3.77 4.05 9.73
N HIS A 22 -3.40 3.17 8.80
CA HIS A 22 -3.56 3.34 7.36
C HIS A 22 -2.78 4.52 6.74
N ARG A 23 -1.74 5.04 7.42
CA ARG A 23 -0.79 6.02 6.87
C ARG A 23 0.62 5.45 6.93
N MET A 24 1.08 4.88 5.82
CA MET A 24 2.36 4.16 5.74
C MET A 24 2.58 3.21 6.93
N GLN A 25 1.54 2.50 7.34
CA GLN A 25 1.56 1.60 8.50
C GLN A 25 2.23 0.28 8.09
N PRO A 26 3.36 -0.11 8.68
CA PRO A 26 3.87 -1.47 8.56
C PRO A 26 2.87 -2.45 9.17
N VAL A 27 2.45 -3.46 8.41
CA VAL A 27 1.44 -4.44 8.83
C VAL A 27 2.09 -5.74 9.28
N GLY A 28 3.20 -6.10 8.65
CA GLY A 28 3.94 -7.32 8.93
C GLY A 28 5.03 -7.52 7.88
N GLU A 29 5.78 -8.59 8.04
CA GLU A 29 6.88 -8.96 7.15
C GLU A 29 6.98 -10.47 7.02
N ILE A 30 7.55 -10.92 5.90
CA ILE A 30 8.02 -12.29 5.70
C ILE A 30 9.53 -12.22 5.57
N ILE A 31 10.24 -12.90 6.46
CA ILE A 31 11.71 -12.94 6.47
C ILE A 31 12.18 -14.39 6.32
N SER A 32 13.07 -14.62 5.37
CA SER A 32 13.89 -15.82 5.23
C SER A 32 15.35 -15.44 4.97
N GLU A 33 16.24 -16.42 4.84
CA GLU A 33 17.70 -16.21 4.73
C GLU A 33 18.09 -15.26 3.58
N ASP A 34 17.40 -15.34 2.44
CA ASP A 34 17.70 -14.56 1.23
C ASP A 34 16.52 -13.70 0.73
N CYS A 35 15.45 -13.55 1.53
CA CYS A 35 14.25 -12.83 1.08
C CYS A 35 13.55 -12.12 2.23
N GLU A 36 13.25 -10.84 2.03
CA GLU A 36 12.45 -10.02 2.94
C GLU A 36 11.32 -9.33 2.17
N VAL A 37 10.08 -9.57 2.60
CA VAL A 37 8.90 -8.89 2.05
C VAL A 37 8.23 -8.09 3.16
N LEU A 38 8.20 -6.77 3.00
CA LEU A 38 7.51 -5.85 3.91
C LEU A 38 6.12 -5.51 3.39
N PHE A 39 5.11 -5.55 4.26
CA PHE A 39 3.74 -5.14 3.94
C PHE A 39 3.45 -3.76 4.52
N VAL A 40 3.03 -2.81 3.67
CA VAL A 40 2.75 -1.43 4.09
C VAL A 40 1.32 -1.05 3.71
N ASN A 41 0.53 -0.66 4.71
CA ASN A 41 -0.82 -0.16 4.55
C ASN A 41 -0.85 1.37 4.56
N ASP A 42 -1.18 1.93 3.40
CA ASP A 42 -1.38 3.35 3.18
C ASP A 42 -2.76 3.60 2.54
N SER A 43 -3.78 2.84 2.93
CA SER A 43 -5.15 2.92 2.39
C SER A 43 -5.76 4.34 2.45
N LYS A 44 -5.26 5.21 3.36
CA LYS A 44 -5.69 6.61 3.47
C LYS A 44 -5.19 7.49 2.32
N ALA A 45 -4.25 7.01 1.50
CA ALA A 45 -3.83 7.65 0.27
C ALA A 45 -4.93 7.55 -0.79
N THR A 46 -5.89 8.48 -0.70
CA THR A 46 -7.07 8.56 -1.57
C THR A 46 -6.89 9.52 -2.75
N ASN A 47 -5.65 9.88 -3.05
CA ASN A 47 -5.23 10.69 -4.20
C ASN A 47 -3.74 10.44 -4.51
N ALA A 48 -3.28 10.84 -5.70
CA ALA A 48 -1.90 10.67 -6.14
C ALA A 48 -0.87 11.33 -5.20
N GLU A 49 -1.10 12.57 -4.75
CA GLU A 49 -0.16 13.28 -3.86
C GLU A 49 0.09 12.51 -2.55
N ALA A 50 -0.96 11.90 -1.99
CA ALA A 50 -0.82 11.07 -0.80
C ALA A 50 0.02 9.81 -1.07
N SER A 51 -0.17 9.17 -2.23
CA SER A 51 0.61 8.00 -2.64
C SER A 51 2.07 8.33 -3.01
N ALA A 52 2.35 9.56 -3.44
CA ALA A 52 3.70 9.99 -3.80
C ALA A 52 4.68 9.83 -2.62
N HIS A 53 4.25 10.13 -1.40
CA HIS A 53 5.09 9.98 -0.22
C HIS A 53 5.49 8.52 0.04
N ALA A 54 4.56 7.59 -0.12
CA ALA A 54 4.83 6.16 0.05
C ALA A 54 5.75 5.63 -1.07
N LEU A 55 5.48 6.02 -2.33
CA LEU A 55 6.31 5.62 -3.48
C LEU A 55 7.74 6.19 -3.42
N ALA A 56 7.91 7.38 -2.85
CA ALA A 56 9.22 8.00 -2.66
C ALA A 56 10.05 7.36 -1.52
N THR A 57 9.40 6.64 -0.59
CA THR A 57 10.05 6.10 0.61
C THR A 57 10.76 4.77 0.33
N TYR A 58 10.18 3.94 -0.54
CA TYR A 58 10.65 2.58 -0.77
C TYR A 58 11.33 2.43 -2.14
N GLU A 59 12.14 1.38 -2.24
CA GLU A 59 12.71 0.88 -3.48
C GLU A 59 12.06 -0.47 -3.80
N LYS A 60 11.98 -0.86 -5.07
CA LYS A 60 11.44 -2.16 -5.54
C LYS A 60 10.04 -2.49 -4.97
N ILE A 61 9.04 -1.80 -5.50
CA ILE A 61 7.68 -1.76 -4.99
C ILE A 61 6.76 -2.68 -5.80
N TYR A 62 6.01 -3.51 -5.09
CA TYR A 62 4.86 -4.26 -5.59
C TYR A 62 3.59 -3.50 -5.18
N TRP A 63 3.14 -2.62 -6.08
CA TRP A 63 2.20 -1.55 -5.75
C TRP A 63 0.75 -1.98 -6.01
N ILE A 64 -0.09 -2.03 -4.98
CA ILE A 64 -1.53 -2.26 -5.16
C ILE A 64 -2.23 -0.91 -5.24
N ALA A 65 -2.81 -0.61 -6.40
CA ALA A 65 -3.37 0.69 -6.75
C ALA A 65 -4.79 0.57 -7.32
N GLY A 66 -5.63 1.58 -7.08
CA GLY A 66 -6.94 1.68 -7.71
C GLY A 66 -8.12 1.81 -6.74
N GLY A 67 -9.31 1.86 -7.32
CA GLY A 67 -10.53 2.36 -6.70
C GLY A 67 -11.25 3.35 -7.63
N ILE A 68 -11.89 4.39 -7.09
CA ILE A 68 -12.44 5.50 -7.88
C ILE A 68 -11.37 6.59 -8.07
N SER A 69 -10.94 6.77 -9.32
CA SER A 69 -9.94 7.78 -9.71
C SER A 69 -10.48 9.21 -9.53
N LYS A 70 -9.59 10.12 -9.16
CA LYS A 70 -9.84 11.57 -9.17
C LYS A 70 -9.32 12.18 -10.47
N GLU A 71 -9.71 13.43 -10.73
CA GLU A 71 -9.19 14.20 -11.85
C GLU A 71 -7.65 14.25 -11.81
N GLY A 72 -7.01 13.96 -12.95
CA GLY A 72 -5.56 13.87 -13.07
C GLY A 72 -4.92 12.54 -12.67
N GLY A 73 -5.72 11.53 -12.26
CA GLY A 73 -5.28 10.14 -12.12
C GLY A 73 -3.98 9.98 -11.33
N ILE A 74 -3.03 9.26 -11.92
CA ILE A 74 -1.70 8.99 -11.34
C ILE A 74 -0.55 9.56 -12.18
N ASP A 75 -0.81 10.43 -13.15
CA ASP A 75 0.21 11.00 -14.05
C ASP A 75 1.36 11.66 -13.29
N ARG A 76 1.04 12.32 -12.18
CA ARG A 76 2.02 13.00 -11.30
C ARG A 76 2.94 12.05 -10.56
N LEU A 77 2.62 10.76 -10.53
CA LEU A 77 3.45 9.72 -9.92
C LEU A 77 4.52 9.17 -10.87
N SER A 78 4.52 9.59 -12.13
CA SER A 78 5.51 9.17 -13.13
C SER A 78 6.98 9.26 -12.70
N PRO A 79 7.43 10.24 -11.87
CA PRO A 79 8.81 10.26 -11.38
C PRO A 79 9.19 9.08 -10.46
N TYR A 80 8.22 8.28 -10.00
CA TYR A 80 8.44 7.13 -9.11
C TYR A 80 8.18 5.79 -9.78
N PHE A 81 7.80 5.77 -11.06
CA PHE A 81 7.44 4.54 -11.76
C PHE A 81 8.61 3.57 -11.96
N ASP A 82 9.85 4.07 -11.96
CA ASP A 82 11.08 3.29 -11.99
C ASP A 82 11.28 2.41 -10.74
N ARG A 83 10.66 2.81 -9.62
CA ARG A 83 10.69 2.06 -8.36
C ARG A 83 9.67 0.92 -8.34
N ILE A 84 8.71 0.92 -9.26
CA ILE A 84 7.63 -0.06 -9.31
C ILE A 84 8.11 -1.29 -10.06
N ALA A 85 8.31 -2.39 -9.32
CA ALA A 85 8.60 -3.70 -9.91
C ALA A 85 7.37 -4.26 -10.63
N CYS A 86 6.17 -4.08 -10.05
CA CYS A 86 4.89 -4.37 -10.68
C CYS A 86 3.75 -3.62 -9.96
N ALA A 87 2.78 -3.11 -10.71
CA ALA A 87 1.53 -2.56 -10.18
C ALA A 87 0.36 -3.54 -10.34
N TYR A 88 -0.46 -3.69 -9.30
CA TYR A 88 -1.63 -4.56 -9.25
C TYR A 88 -2.88 -3.69 -9.13
N LEU A 89 -3.62 -3.60 -10.23
CA LEU A 89 -4.70 -2.63 -10.40
C LEU A 89 -6.03 -3.23 -9.98
N ILE A 90 -6.75 -2.50 -9.12
CA ILE A 90 -8.04 -2.88 -8.58
C ILE A 90 -9.10 -1.80 -8.84
N GLY A 91 -10.37 -2.19 -8.80
CA GLY A 91 -11.49 -1.25 -8.89
C GLY A 91 -11.62 -0.58 -10.25
N THR A 92 -12.43 0.46 -10.29
CA THR A 92 -12.87 1.11 -11.54
C THR A 92 -11.77 1.92 -12.24
N ALA A 93 -10.75 2.36 -11.52
CA ALA A 93 -9.61 3.08 -12.07
C ALA A 93 -8.63 2.21 -12.88
N SER A 94 -8.80 0.89 -12.89
CA SER A 94 -7.81 -0.05 -13.46
C SER A 94 -7.45 0.29 -14.91
N GLU A 95 -8.43 0.54 -15.78
CA GLU A 95 -8.17 0.87 -17.19
C GLU A 95 -7.38 2.19 -17.35
N VAL A 96 -7.80 3.23 -16.64
CA VAL A 96 -7.13 4.55 -16.68
C VAL A 96 -5.69 4.46 -16.16
N PHE A 97 -5.48 3.69 -15.09
CA PHE A 97 -4.16 3.50 -14.51
C PHE A 97 -3.25 2.67 -15.41
N SER A 98 -3.76 1.62 -16.06
CA SER A 98 -3.01 0.87 -17.08
C SER A 98 -2.49 1.78 -18.19
N HIS A 99 -3.35 2.68 -18.70
CA HIS A 99 -2.94 3.65 -19.72
C HIS A 99 -1.84 4.60 -19.23
N THR A 100 -1.93 5.04 -17.97
CA THR A 100 -0.95 5.97 -17.39
C THR A 100 0.39 5.30 -17.11
N LEU A 101 0.37 4.04 -16.66
CA LEU A 101 1.57 3.25 -16.38
C LEU A 101 2.34 2.88 -17.65
N SER A 102 1.64 2.71 -18.79
CA SER A 102 2.24 2.40 -20.09
C SER A 102 3.21 1.20 -20.00
N ASP A 103 4.52 1.46 -20.07
CA ASP A 103 5.56 0.43 -20.08
C ASP A 103 5.95 -0.06 -18.67
N THR A 104 5.52 0.64 -17.61
CA THR A 104 5.71 0.18 -16.24
C THR A 104 4.93 -1.13 -16.02
N PRO A 105 5.58 -2.21 -15.54
CA PRO A 105 4.92 -3.50 -15.39
C PRO A 105 3.66 -3.40 -14.53
N HIS A 106 2.54 -3.91 -15.03
CA HIS A 106 1.28 -3.89 -14.32
C HIS A 106 0.35 -5.04 -14.70
N VAL A 107 -0.56 -5.39 -13.79
CA VAL A 107 -1.57 -6.43 -13.94
C VAL A 107 -2.90 -5.88 -13.45
N VAL A 108 -3.98 -6.14 -14.19
CA VAL A 108 -5.35 -5.87 -13.71
C VAL A 108 -5.81 -7.06 -12.87
N SER A 109 -5.81 -6.86 -11.55
CA SER A 109 -6.20 -7.88 -10.56
C SER A 109 -7.67 -7.79 -10.16
N GLU A 110 -8.36 -6.70 -10.53
CA GLU A 110 -9.76 -6.39 -10.23
C GLU A 110 -10.05 -6.09 -8.76
N THR A 111 -9.66 -6.97 -7.83
CA THR A 111 -10.00 -6.88 -6.41
C THR A 111 -8.79 -7.09 -5.52
N LEU A 112 -8.87 -6.57 -4.28
CA LEU A 112 -7.76 -6.60 -3.32
C LEU A 112 -7.34 -8.02 -2.94
N ASP A 113 -8.31 -8.93 -2.77
CA ASP A 113 -8.09 -10.35 -2.43
C ASP A 113 -7.38 -11.14 -3.55
N LYS A 114 -7.45 -10.65 -4.80
CA LYS A 114 -6.69 -11.19 -5.94
C LYS A 114 -5.33 -10.52 -6.09
N ALA A 115 -5.26 -9.21 -5.88
CA ALA A 115 -4.04 -8.42 -6.03
C ALA A 115 -2.96 -8.81 -5.02
N LEU A 116 -3.32 -8.95 -3.73
CA LEU A 116 -2.34 -9.21 -2.68
C LEU A 116 -1.58 -10.54 -2.87
N PRO A 117 -2.23 -11.69 -3.11
CA PRO A 117 -1.50 -12.94 -3.35
C PRO A 117 -0.58 -12.89 -4.57
N GLN A 118 -0.95 -12.14 -5.62
CA GLN A 118 -0.10 -11.94 -6.80
C GLN A 118 1.14 -11.12 -6.45
N ALA A 119 0.95 -9.98 -5.76
CA ALA A 119 2.05 -9.14 -5.28
C ALA A 119 3.03 -9.90 -4.37
N VAL A 120 2.52 -10.69 -3.43
CA VAL A 120 3.33 -11.53 -2.54
C VAL A 120 4.14 -12.54 -3.32
N LYS A 121 3.49 -13.26 -4.25
CA LYS A 121 4.16 -14.27 -5.07
C LYS A 121 5.33 -13.68 -5.86
N ASP A 122 5.10 -12.54 -6.52
CA ASP A 122 6.12 -11.91 -7.36
C ASP A 122 7.24 -11.29 -6.51
N ALA A 123 6.93 -10.76 -5.33
CA ALA A 123 7.92 -10.28 -4.38
C ALA A 123 8.84 -11.40 -3.89
N LEU A 124 8.27 -12.52 -3.46
CA LEU A 124 9.04 -13.69 -3.02
C LEU A 124 9.91 -14.25 -4.15
N ALA A 125 9.35 -14.38 -5.36
CA ALA A 125 10.07 -14.91 -6.52
C ALA A 125 11.28 -14.04 -6.94
N ALA A 126 11.23 -12.75 -6.63
CA ALA A 126 12.30 -11.80 -6.96
C ALA A 126 13.30 -11.57 -5.81
N GLY A 127 13.21 -12.33 -4.70
CA GLY A 127 14.10 -12.16 -3.54
C GLY A 127 13.73 -10.97 -2.65
N GLY A 128 12.44 -10.64 -2.55
CA GLY A 128 11.94 -9.64 -1.60
C GLY A 128 11.59 -8.29 -2.22
N GLY A 129 11.15 -7.36 -1.37
CA GLY A 129 10.70 -6.02 -1.73
C GLY A 129 9.55 -5.54 -0.83
N VAL A 130 8.87 -4.47 -1.26
CA VAL A 130 7.76 -3.89 -0.49
C VAL A 130 6.44 -4.11 -1.20
N VAL A 131 5.52 -4.83 -0.56
CA VAL A 131 4.12 -4.90 -0.98
C VAL A 131 3.40 -3.69 -0.39
N LEU A 132 3.21 -2.67 -1.23
CA LEU A 132 2.66 -1.38 -0.83
C LEU A 132 1.20 -1.26 -1.23
N PHE A 133 0.31 -1.09 -0.25
CA PHE A 133 -1.07 -0.72 -0.51
C PHE A 133 -1.28 0.79 -0.34
N SER A 134 -1.08 1.54 -1.43
CA SER A 134 -1.30 2.99 -1.49
C SER A 134 -2.17 3.33 -2.70
N PRO A 135 -3.51 3.28 -2.57
CA PRO A 135 -4.40 3.11 -3.72
C PRO A 135 -4.53 4.31 -4.68
N ALA A 136 -4.04 5.50 -4.31
CA ALA A 136 -4.21 6.77 -5.03
C ALA A 136 -5.67 7.16 -5.36
N CYS A 137 -6.65 6.40 -4.87
CA CYS A 137 -8.07 6.46 -5.24
C CYS A 137 -8.97 6.43 -4.01
N ALA A 138 -10.18 6.98 -4.18
CA ALA A 138 -11.25 6.77 -3.21
C ALA A 138 -11.72 5.30 -3.21
N SER A 139 -12.25 4.82 -2.09
CA SER A 139 -12.56 3.40 -1.86
C SER A 139 -13.97 2.95 -2.23
N PHE A 140 -14.87 3.90 -2.57
CA PHE A 140 -16.31 3.69 -2.59
C PHE A 140 -16.85 2.74 -3.67
N ASP A 141 -16.01 2.29 -4.59
CA ASP A 141 -16.38 1.30 -5.59
C ASP A 141 -16.38 -0.13 -5.02
N GLN A 142 -15.52 -0.41 -4.04
CA GLN A 142 -15.36 -1.75 -3.47
C GLN A 142 -15.55 -1.80 -1.95
N PHE A 143 -15.50 -0.65 -1.26
CA PHE A 143 -15.55 -0.56 0.19
C PHE A 143 -16.32 0.67 0.68
N GLU A 144 -16.98 0.55 1.84
CA GLU A 144 -17.73 1.65 2.45
C GLU A 144 -16.87 2.88 2.79
N ASN A 145 -15.59 2.68 3.14
CA ASN A 145 -14.63 3.72 3.49
C ASN A 145 -13.19 3.19 3.45
N PHE A 146 -12.21 4.10 3.61
CA PHE A 146 -10.80 3.74 3.54
C PHE A 146 -10.34 2.91 4.74
N GLU A 147 -10.99 3.05 5.91
CA GLU A 147 -10.72 2.26 7.11
C GLU A 147 -11.07 0.79 6.89
N LYS A 148 -12.26 0.50 6.33
CA LYS A 148 -12.69 -0.87 5.98
C LYS A 148 -11.77 -1.48 4.93
N ARG A 149 -11.40 -0.71 3.91
CA ARG A 149 -10.43 -1.13 2.88
C ARG A 149 -9.06 -1.44 3.48
N GLY A 150 -8.58 -0.58 4.38
CA GLY A 150 -7.31 -0.75 5.07
C GLY A 150 -7.30 -1.93 6.03
N ALA A 151 -8.40 -2.16 6.75
CA ALA A 151 -8.58 -3.32 7.61
C ALA A 151 -8.58 -4.63 6.81
N ALA A 152 -9.29 -4.66 5.67
CA ALA A 152 -9.29 -5.81 4.78
C ALA A 152 -7.88 -6.16 4.28
N PHE A 153 -7.06 -5.17 3.93
CA PHE A 153 -5.65 -5.41 3.60
C PHE A 153 -4.89 -6.05 4.76
N CYS A 154 -5.05 -5.53 5.98
CA CYS A 154 -4.38 -6.08 7.16
C CYS A 154 -4.80 -7.53 7.45
N GLU A 155 -6.09 -7.83 7.35
CA GLU A 155 -6.63 -9.17 7.53
C GLU A 155 -6.04 -10.15 6.50
N LEU A 156 -6.05 -9.77 5.22
CA LEU A 156 -5.50 -10.59 4.15
C LEU A 156 -3.98 -10.79 4.29
N VAL A 157 -3.23 -9.77 4.74
CA VAL A 157 -1.79 -9.92 5.03
C VAL A 157 -1.55 -10.93 6.15
N ASN A 158 -2.31 -10.85 7.24
CA ASN A 158 -2.20 -11.80 8.35
C ASN A 158 -2.51 -13.23 7.90
N GLU A 159 -3.51 -13.41 7.03
CA GLU A 159 -3.82 -14.70 6.43
C GLU A 159 -2.69 -15.22 5.54
N GLN A 160 -2.06 -14.36 4.73
CA GLN A 160 -0.92 -14.73 3.88
C GLN A 160 0.28 -15.15 4.71
N ILE A 161 0.65 -14.38 5.74
CA ILE A 161 1.75 -14.70 6.65
C ILE A 161 1.49 -16.03 7.35
N SER A 162 0.28 -16.23 7.89
CA SER A 162 -0.11 -17.48 8.55
C SER A 162 -0.04 -18.67 7.60
N ARG A 163 -0.50 -18.50 6.35
CA ARG A 163 -0.47 -19.55 5.32
C ARG A 163 0.96 -19.94 4.95
N LEU A 164 1.85 -18.98 4.76
CA LEU A 164 3.24 -19.24 4.40
C LEU A 164 4.04 -19.81 5.57
N GLY A 165 3.78 -19.33 6.80
CA GLY A 165 4.37 -19.88 8.02
C GLY A 165 3.89 -21.29 8.38
N ALA A 166 2.69 -21.70 7.95
CA ALA A 166 2.20 -23.07 8.11
C ALA A 166 2.75 -24.06 7.07
N VAL A 167 3.42 -23.56 6.02
CA VAL A 167 3.98 -24.36 4.92
C VAL A 167 5.50 -24.51 5.04
N ALA A 168 6.15 -23.73 5.91
CA ALA A 168 7.57 -23.84 6.28
C ALA A 168 7.78 -24.84 7.42
#